data_AF-A0A662U9L7-F1
#
_entry.id   AF-A0A662U9L7-F1
#
_cell.length_a   1.000
_cell.length_b   1.000
_cell.length_c   1.000
_cell.angle_alpha   90.00
_cell.angle_beta   90.00
_cell.angle_gamma   90.00
#
_symmetry.space_group_name_H-M   'P 1'
#
loop_
_entity.id
_entity.type
_entity.pdbx_description
1 polymer ?
#
loop_
_entity_poly.entity_id
_entity_poly.type
_entity_poly.pdbx_seq_one_letter_code
_entity_poly.pdbx_strand_id
1 'polypeptide(L)'
;DKGNAGIYIVAYIKVNDIVEIKNWLQAIKKYPNLKYSPHYYWEDTQRITVAVIGESNYIIPPVKIFDLKEKKPTRVLVDLIGKENTVRLIRNNFRKSRLIIVDSDQIEDLIESLK
;
A
#
# COMPACT_ATOMS: atom_id res chain seq x y z
N ASP A 1 18.83 -24.32 6.56
CA ASP A 1 18.53 -23.03 7.19
C ASP A 1 17.04 -22.75 7.24
N LYS A 2 16.50 -22.64 8.46
CA LYS A 2 15.06 -22.50 8.73
C LYS A 2 14.65 -21.04 8.52
N GLY A 3 14.28 -20.69 7.28
CA GLY A 3 13.85 -19.34 6.93
C GLY A 3 12.73 -18.85 7.84
N ASN A 4 12.91 -17.66 8.42
CA ASN A 4 11.93 -17.04 9.30
C ASN A 4 10.79 -16.47 8.46
N ALA A 5 9.77 -17.29 8.19
CA ALA A 5 8.64 -16.94 7.34
C ALA A 5 7.83 -15.80 7.98
N GLY A 6 7.54 -14.77 7.20
CA GLY A 6 6.84 -13.59 7.66
C GLY A 6 6.17 -12.85 6.52
N ILE A 7 5.35 -11.87 6.85
CA ILE A 7 4.80 -10.92 5.88
C ILE A 7 5.64 -9.67 5.96
N TYR A 8 6.00 -9.14 4.80
CA TYR A 8 6.92 -8.01 4.67
C TYR A 8 6.29 -6.91 3.82
N ILE A 9 6.57 -5.65 4.18
CA ILE A 9 6.37 -4.52 3.27
C ILE A 9 7.66 -4.39 2.45
N VAL A 10 7.51 -4.47 1.13
CA VAL A 10 8.63 -4.45 0.17
C VAL A 10 8.67 -3.17 -0.67
N ALA A 11 7.54 -2.47 -0.78
CA ALA A 11 7.41 -1.25 -1.56
C ALA A 11 6.17 -0.46 -1.14
N TYR A 12 6.14 0.83 -1.47
CA TYR A 12 4.98 1.72 -1.38
C TYR A 12 4.93 2.66 -2.58
N ILE A 13 3.77 3.30 -2.79
CA ILE A 13 3.59 4.35 -3.81
C ILE A 13 3.22 5.63 -3.09
N LYS A 14 4.01 6.70 -3.25
CA LYS A 14 3.61 8.05 -2.84
C LYS A 14 2.71 8.61 -3.94
N VAL A 15 1.43 8.74 -3.65
CA VAL A 15 0.43 9.21 -4.61
C VAL A 15 0.47 10.74 -4.67
N ASN A 16 0.73 11.28 -5.86
CA ASN A 16 0.74 12.71 -6.13
C ASN A 16 -0.62 13.18 -6.68
N ASP A 17 -1.25 12.37 -7.53
CA ASP A 17 -2.55 12.68 -8.13
C ASP A 17 -3.31 11.40 -8.51
N ILE A 18 -4.64 11.48 -8.56
CA ILE A 18 -5.53 10.41 -9.04
C ILE A 18 -6.39 10.99 -10.15
N VAL A 19 -6.18 10.53 -11.38
CA VAL A 19 -6.84 11.07 -12.56
C VAL A 19 -7.91 10.12 -13.05
N GLU A 20 -9.14 10.61 -13.22
CA GLU A 20 -10.22 9.87 -13.90
C GLU A 20 -9.88 9.68 -15.38
N ILE A 21 -9.94 8.45 -15.85
CA ILE A 21 -9.66 8.09 -17.23
C ILE A 21 -10.95 7.79 -17.99
N LYS A 22 -11.38 8.77 -18.78
CA LYS A 22 -12.50 8.64 -19.72
C LYS A 22 -12.08 7.95 -21.02
N ASN A 23 -10.86 8.21 -21.48
CA ASN A 23 -10.29 7.60 -22.69
C ASN A 23 -8.84 7.17 -22.46
N TRP A 24 -8.61 5.86 -22.46
CA TRP A 24 -7.31 5.25 -22.14
C TRP A 24 -6.19 5.64 -23.13
N LEU A 25 -6.51 5.77 -24.42
CA LEU A 25 -5.51 6.13 -25.44
C LEU A 25 -5.03 7.57 -25.28
N GLN A 26 -5.94 8.51 -24.95
CA GLN A 26 -5.56 9.89 -24.67
C GLN A 26 -4.78 10.00 -23.35
N ALA A 27 -5.18 9.24 -22.33
CA ALA A 27 -4.50 9.19 -21.04
C ALA A 27 -3.05 8.72 -21.16
N ILE A 28 -2.78 7.63 -21.90
CA ILE A 28 -1.41 7.15 -22.13
C ILE A 28 -0.58 8.18 -22.94
N LYS A 29 -1.19 8.89 -23.90
CA LYS A 29 -0.45 9.95 -24.62
C LYS A 29 -0.03 11.09 -23.70
N LYS A 30 -0.90 11.48 -22.76
CA LYS A 30 -0.64 12.57 -21.80
C LYS A 30 0.29 12.12 -20.66
N TYR A 31 0.15 10.87 -20.21
CA TYR A 31 0.92 10.26 -19.13
C TYR A 31 1.36 8.84 -19.54
N PRO A 32 2.47 8.71 -20.29
CA PRO A 32 2.93 7.41 -20.82
C PRO A 32 3.12 6.32 -19.77
N ASN A 33 3.49 6.73 -18.55
CA ASN A 33 3.71 5.85 -17.41
C ASN A 33 2.44 5.10 -16.97
N LEU A 34 1.24 5.62 -17.31
CA LEU A 34 -0.04 4.99 -16.95
C LEU A 34 -0.32 3.68 -17.68
N LYS A 35 0.39 3.40 -18.78
CA LYS A 35 0.24 2.15 -19.54
C LYS A 35 0.32 0.91 -18.65
N TYR A 36 1.02 1.01 -17.52
CA TYR A 36 1.30 -0.10 -16.62
C TYR A 36 0.42 -0.14 -15.36
N SER A 37 -0.47 0.83 -15.11
CA SER A 37 -1.21 0.90 -13.83
C SER A 37 -2.65 1.47 -13.91
N PRO A 38 -3.55 0.94 -14.77
CA PRO A 38 -4.98 1.23 -14.66
C PRO A 38 -5.57 0.62 -13.38
N HIS A 39 -6.33 1.41 -12.62
CA HIS A 39 -7.12 0.92 -11.50
C HIS A 39 -8.60 1.24 -11.72
N TYR A 40 -9.48 0.39 -11.16
CA TYR A 40 -10.90 0.65 -11.16
C TYR A 40 -11.32 1.12 -9.77
N TYR A 41 -12.00 2.25 -9.71
CA TYR A 41 -12.56 2.82 -8.49
C TYR A 41 -14.08 2.86 -8.57
N TRP A 42 -14.75 2.78 -7.42
CA TRP A 42 -16.19 2.93 -7.32
C TRP A 42 -16.48 4.28 -6.65
N GLU A 43 -17.10 5.18 -7.40
CA GLU A 43 -17.56 6.47 -6.91
C GLU A 43 -19.09 6.43 -6.84
N ASP A 44 -19.63 6.56 -5.62
CA ASP A 44 -21.04 6.40 -5.25
C ASP A 44 -21.69 5.09 -5.73
N THR A 45 -22.02 5.02 -7.02
CA THR A 45 -22.67 3.87 -7.67
C THR A 45 -22.06 3.53 -9.04
N GLN A 46 -21.08 4.29 -9.51
CA GLN A 46 -20.47 4.13 -10.82
C GLN A 46 -19.02 3.64 -10.70
N ARG A 47 -18.67 2.66 -11.53
CA ARG A 47 -17.28 2.22 -11.70
C ARG A 47 -16.57 3.19 -12.65
N ILE A 48 -15.65 3.96 -12.12
CA ILE A 48 -14.76 4.82 -12.91
C ILE A 48 -13.39 4.15 -13.06
N THR A 49 -12.74 4.39 -14.19
CA THR A 49 -11.33 4.00 -14.36
C THR A 49 -10.50 5.16 -13.88
N VAL A 50 -9.55 4.92 -12.97
CA VAL A 50 -8.64 5.93 -12.48
C VAL A 50 -7.21 5.50 -12.73
N ALA A 51 -6.32 6.48 -12.78
CA ALA A 51 -4.91 6.25 -12.87
C ALA A 51 -4.21 6.99 -11.74
N VAL A 52 -3.36 6.27 -11.02
CA VAL A 52 -2.59 6.79 -9.90
C VAL A 52 -1.27 7.33 -10.45
N ILE A 53 -1.06 8.64 -10.31
CA ILE A 53 0.20 9.29 -10.63
C ILE A 53 0.98 9.43 -9.32
N GLY A 54 2.20 8.92 -9.30
CA GLY A 54 3.02 8.92 -8.09
C GLY A 54 4.40 8.32 -8.29
N GLU A 55 5.10 8.17 -7.17
CA GLU A 55 6.45 7.63 -7.12
C GLU A 55 6.46 6.30 -6.38
N SER A 56 6.88 5.25 -7.10
CA SER A 56 7.09 3.93 -6.52
C SER A 56 8.43 3.89 -5.78
N ASN A 57 8.40 3.47 -4.53
CA ASN A 57 9.56 3.39 -3.67
C ASN A 57 9.71 1.95 -3.16
N TYR A 58 10.88 1.35 -3.38
CA TYR A 58 11.22 0.08 -2.78
C TYR A 58 11.74 0.29 -1.37
N ILE A 59 11.40 -0.61 -0.46
CA ILE A 59 11.92 -0.61 0.90
C ILE A 59 13.00 -1.67 1.00
N ILE A 60 14.23 -1.22 1.24
CA ILE A 60 15.42 -2.05 1.30
C ILE A 60 16.15 -1.73 2.61
N PRO A 61 16.27 -2.69 3.55
CA PRO A 61 15.74 -4.06 3.49
C PRO A 61 14.21 -4.12 3.67
N PRO A 62 13.52 -5.16 3.14
CA PRO A 62 12.09 -5.36 3.40
C PRO A 62 11.75 -5.40 4.89
N VAL A 63 10.61 -4.82 5.24
CA VAL A 63 10.21 -4.62 6.64
C VAL A 63 9.27 -5.73 7.06
N LYS A 64 9.68 -6.56 8.02
CA LYS A 64 8.77 -7.57 8.56
C LYS A 64 7.65 -6.88 9.32
N ILE A 65 6.40 -7.17 8.94
CA ILE A 65 5.20 -6.67 9.62
C ILE A 65 4.46 -7.74 10.40
N PHE A 66 4.66 -9.02 10.07
CA PHE A 66 4.03 -10.14 10.78
C PHE A 66 4.96 -11.36 10.78
N ASP A 67 5.06 -12.04 11.92
CA ASP A 67 5.80 -13.29 12.04
C ASP A 67 4.84 -14.49 11.95
N LEU A 68 5.02 -15.36 10.95
CA LEU A 68 4.11 -16.49 10.72
C LEU A 68 4.31 -17.62 11.73
N LYS A 69 5.52 -17.75 12.28
CA LYS A 69 5.83 -18.79 13.29
C LYS A 69 5.20 -18.40 14.62
N GLU A 70 5.37 -17.16 15.04
CA GLU A 70 4.79 -16.65 16.28
C GLU A 70 3.31 -16.28 16.14
N LYS A 71 2.82 -16.14 14.90
CA LYS A 71 1.48 -15.66 14.55
C LYS A 71 1.17 -14.30 15.20
N LYS A 72 2.17 -13.40 15.20
CA LYS A 72 2.08 -12.09 15.85
C LYS A 72 2.44 -10.95 14.90
N PRO A 73 1.72 -9.81 14.97
CA PRO A 73 2.18 -8.60 14.33
C PRO A 73 3.47 -8.11 14.99
N THR A 74 4.33 -7.51 14.19
CA THR A 74 5.45 -6.74 14.72
C THR A 74 4.97 -5.41 15.29
N ARG A 75 5.80 -4.79 16.14
CA ARG A 75 5.53 -3.46 16.65
C ARG A 75 5.38 -2.43 15.52
N VAL A 76 6.19 -2.54 14.46
CA VAL A 76 6.13 -1.69 13.27
C VAL A 76 4.72 -1.64 12.67
N LEU A 77 4.07 -2.80 12.50
CA LEU A 77 2.71 -2.83 11.97
C LEU A 77 1.71 -2.12 12.90
N VAL A 78 1.83 -2.37 14.21
CA VAL A 78 0.93 -1.77 15.21
C VAL A 78 1.10 -0.27 15.27
N ASP A 79 2.34 0.23 15.20
CA ASP A 79 2.64 1.65 15.23
C ASP A 79 2.18 2.34 13.93
N LEU A 80 2.32 1.68 12.78
CA LEU A 80 1.93 2.23 11.48
C LEU A 80 0.42 2.39 11.29
N ILE A 81 -0.38 1.37 11.62
CA ILE A 81 -1.82 1.37 11.33
C ILE A 81 -2.69 1.38 12.58
N GLY A 82 -2.09 1.34 13.77
CA GLY A 82 -2.80 1.21 15.03
C GLY A 82 -3.24 -0.23 15.35
N LYS A 83 -3.52 -0.46 16.63
CA LYS A 83 -3.89 -1.78 17.17
C LYS A 83 -5.18 -2.34 16.56
N GLU A 84 -6.22 -1.53 16.42
CA GLU A 84 -7.51 -1.97 15.89
C GLU A 84 -7.42 -2.42 14.43
N ASN A 85 -6.79 -1.61 13.58
CA ASN A 85 -6.59 -1.97 12.17
C ASN A 85 -5.67 -3.17 12.03
N THR A 86 -4.65 -3.31 12.88
CA THR A 86 -3.78 -4.49 12.90
C THR A 86 -4.58 -5.76 13.17
N VAL A 87 -5.39 -5.78 14.23
CA VAL A 87 -6.23 -6.95 14.56
C VAL A 87 -7.18 -7.28 13.41
N ARG A 88 -7.78 -6.25 12.81
CA ARG A 88 -8.69 -6.41 11.68
C ARG A 88 -7.98 -6.97 10.44
N LEU A 89 -6.79 -6.47 10.12
CA LEU A 89 -5.98 -6.91 8.98
C LEU A 89 -5.62 -8.39 9.11
N ILE A 90 -5.18 -8.80 10.31
CA ILE A 90 -4.86 -10.20 10.63
C ILE A 90 -6.09 -11.09 10.53
N ARG A 91 -7.24 -10.68 11.11
CA ARG A 91 -8.50 -11.44 11.00
C ARG A 91 -8.93 -11.66 9.55
N ASN A 92 -8.62 -10.73 8.66
CA ASN A 92 -8.91 -10.83 7.23
C ASN A 92 -7.80 -11.50 6.41
N ASN A 93 -6.83 -12.16 7.05
CA ASN A 93 -5.69 -12.81 6.39
C ASN A 93 -4.96 -11.87 5.40
N PHE A 94 -4.86 -10.58 5.73
CA PHE A 94 -4.21 -9.56 4.89
C PHE A 94 -4.83 -9.39 3.49
N ARG A 95 -6.01 -9.98 3.22
CA ARG A 95 -6.60 -10.01 1.86
C ARG A 95 -7.42 -8.77 1.51
N LYS A 96 -7.90 -8.01 2.48
CA LYS A 96 -8.63 -6.74 2.30
C LYS A 96 -8.55 -5.87 3.55
N SER A 97 -7.73 -4.84 3.52
CA SER A 97 -7.96 -3.67 4.37
C SER A 97 -9.07 -2.83 3.71
N ARG A 98 -10.02 -2.31 4.50
CA ARG A 98 -10.67 -1.06 4.08
C ARG A 98 -9.58 0.02 4.01
N LEU A 99 -9.82 1.13 3.33
CA LEU A 99 -8.91 2.28 3.35
C LEU A 99 -8.48 2.56 4.81
N ILE A 100 -7.18 2.48 5.08
CA ILE A 100 -6.61 2.85 6.37
C ILE A 100 -5.98 4.22 6.14
N ILE A 101 -6.48 5.22 6.85
CA ILE A 101 -5.92 6.56 6.82
C ILE A 101 -4.91 6.63 7.96
N VAL A 102 -3.69 7.03 7.63
CA VAL A 102 -2.57 7.23 8.57
C VAL A 102 -1.96 8.58 8.26
N ASP A 103 -1.38 9.23 9.26
CA ASP A 103 -0.72 10.52 9.06
C ASP A 103 0.55 10.34 8.21
N SER A 104 0.80 11.28 7.30
CA SER A 104 1.97 11.24 6.39
C SER A 104 3.28 11.15 7.17
N ASP A 105 3.36 11.86 8.29
CA ASP A 105 4.57 11.98 9.10
C ASP A 105 4.94 10.63 9.72
N GLN A 106 3.94 9.82 10.10
CA GLN A 106 4.17 8.46 10.63
C GLN A 106 4.73 7.51 9.56
N ILE A 107 4.34 7.70 8.30
CA ILE A 107 4.89 6.92 7.18
C ILE A 107 6.33 7.36 6.91
N GLU A 108 6.60 8.66 6.88
CA GLU A 108 7.94 9.20 6.61
C GLU A 108 8.93 8.82 7.73
N ASP A 109 8.54 8.97 9.00
CA ASP A 109 9.31 8.52 10.17
C ASP A 109 9.59 7.01 10.12
N LEU A 110 8.60 6.19 9.74
CA LEU A 110 8.81 4.76 9.57
C LEU A 110 9.84 4.52 8.48
N ILE A 111 9.69 5.12 7.30
CA ILE A 111 10.62 4.93 6.18
C ILE A 111 12.04 5.37 6.55
N GLU A 112 12.18 6.48 7.27
CA GLU A 112 13.48 6.99 7.70
C GLU A 112 14.14 6.09 8.75
N SER A 113 13.36 5.56 9.70
CA SER A 113 13.86 4.58 10.68
C SER A 113 14.36 3.26 10.09
N LEU A 114 14.05 3.01 8.81
CA LEU A 114 14.40 1.80 8.07
C LEU A 114 15.61 1.98 7.13
N LYS A 115 16.10 3.21 6.95
CA LYS A 115 17.32 3.53 6.20
C LYS A 115 18.56 3.40 7.09
#